data_AF-A0A1B9VNM1-F1
#
_entry.id   AF-A0A1B9VNM1-F1
#
_cell.length_a   1.000
_cell.length_b   1.000
_cell.length_c   1.000
_cell.angle_alpha   90.00
_cell.angle_beta   90.00
_cell.angle_gamma   90.00
#
_symmetry.space_group_name_H-M   'P 1'
#
loop_
_entity.id
_entity.type
_entity.pdbx_description
1 polymer ?
#
loop_
_entity_poly.entity_id
_entity_poly.type
_entity_poly.pdbx_seq_one_letter_code
_entity_poly.pdbx_strand_id
1 'polypeptide(L)'
;MSAVSPGSMVTGLMAGVGMALLFGVMDASAKPENLTFLEKPLTPEQIALGKDDYVEFCASCHGSNLEGQKNWKRRLDTGRMPAPPHDASGHTWRHSDQELFAITKFGVGAVVPGYESDMPAFEDVLSDEEIIAVLGYIKSVWSDEEREFQHNLNLKDGRAR
;
A
#
# COMPACT_ATOMS: atom_id res chain seq x y z
N MET A 1 24.90 -33.39 81.32
CA MET A 1 25.73 -32.30 80.77
C MET A 1 25.48 -32.24 79.27
N SER A 2 25.22 -31.02 78.78
CA SER A 2 25.04 -30.59 77.39
C SER A 2 23.70 -30.91 76.69
N ALA A 3 22.88 -29.87 76.66
CA ALA A 3 21.77 -29.64 75.75
C ALA A 3 22.26 -29.25 74.35
N VAL A 4 21.47 -29.52 73.30
CA VAL A 4 21.24 -28.58 72.17
C VAL A 4 19.81 -28.76 71.63
N SER A 5 19.21 -27.60 71.34
CA SER A 5 17.82 -27.26 71.00
C SER A 5 17.40 -27.53 69.52
N PRO A 6 16.14 -27.25 69.15
CA PRO A 6 15.46 -27.79 67.97
C PRO A 6 15.64 -26.96 66.69
N GLY A 7 15.53 -27.63 65.53
CA GLY A 7 15.54 -27.01 64.21
C GLY A 7 14.19 -26.39 63.84
N SER A 8 14.22 -25.09 63.51
CA SER A 8 13.11 -24.33 62.94
C SER A 8 13.12 -24.38 61.40
N MET A 9 11.90 -24.43 60.85
CA MET A 9 11.41 -23.76 59.63
C MET A 9 12.26 -23.80 58.35
N VAL A 10 11.71 -24.47 57.33
CA VAL A 10 11.69 -23.89 55.97
C VAL A 10 10.32 -24.13 55.34
N THR A 11 9.56 -23.06 55.20
CA THR A 11 8.36 -22.96 54.37
C THR A 11 8.78 -22.96 52.89
N GLY A 12 8.46 -24.04 52.17
CA GLY A 12 8.63 -24.16 50.73
C GLY A 12 7.44 -23.54 49.98
N LEU A 13 7.75 -22.50 49.22
CA LEU A 13 6.88 -21.70 48.38
C LEU A 13 6.58 -22.42 47.03
N MET A 14 5.43 -22.08 46.44
CA MET A 14 5.11 -22.09 44.99
C MET A 14 4.58 -23.38 44.34
N ALA A 15 3.25 -23.43 44.19
CA ALA A 15 2.59 -24.03 43.04
C ALA A 15 1.84 -22.92 42.28
N GLY A 16 2.18 -22.75 41.01
CA GLY A 16 1.72 -21.66 40.16
C GLY A 16 0.27 -21.78 39.70
N VAL A 17 -0.32 -20.63 39.40
CA VAL A 17 -1.53 -20.43 38.60
C VAL A 17 -1.18 -19.21 37.75
N GLY A 18 -0.94 -19.32 36.45
CA GLY A 18 -1.97 -19.57 35.45
C GLY A 18 -2.05 -18.31 34.58
N MET A 19 -1.49 -18.42 33.38
CA MET A 19 -1.41 -17.42 32.31
C MET A 19 -2.77 -16.83 31.94
N ALA A 20 -2.87 -15.50 31.83
CA ALA A 20 -3.85 -14.83 30.98
C ALA A 20 -3.29 -13.47 30.51
N LEU A 21 -2.33 -13.52 29.57
CA LEU A 21 -1.98 -12.35 28.78
C LEU A 21 -3.10 -12.13 27.77
N LEU A 22 -3.97 -11.17 28.06
CA LEU A 22 -4.95 -10.61 27.12
C LEU A 22 -4.18 -9.80 26.06
N PHE A 23 -3.57 -10.50 25.10
CA PHE A 23 -3.21 -9.89 23.83
C PHE A 23 -4.49 -9.71 23.04
N GLY A 24 -5.00 -8.48 23.03
CA GLY A 24 -6.02 -8.07 22.07
C GLY A 24 -5.49 -8.37 20.68
N VAL A 25 -6.19 -9.23 19.95
CA VAL A 25 -6.02 -9.34 18.51
C VAL A 25 -6.39 -7.99 17.92
N MET A 26 -5.38 -7.19 17.57
CA MET A 26 -5.59 -6.08 16.65
C MET A 26 -5.93 -6.74 15.31
N ASP A 27 -7.21 -6.72 14.96
CA ASP A 27 -7.68 -7.13 13.65
C ASP A 27 -7.10 -6.14 12.62
N ALA A 28 -5.90 -6.45 12.13
CA ALA A 28 -5.21 -5.71 11.08
C ALA A 28 -5.71 -6.13 9.68
N SER A 29 -6.91 -6.69 9.59
CA SER A 29 -7.45 -7.28 8.36
C SER A 29 -8.88 -6.84 8.04
N ALA A 30 -9.27 -5.66 8.50
CA ALA A 30 -10.37 -4.93 7.88
C ALA A 30 -9.99 -4.63 6.42
N LYS A 31 -10.33 -5.56 5.51
CA LYS A 31 -10.35 -5.31 4.08
C LYS A 31 -11.19 -4.05 3.87
N PRO A 32 -10.75 -3.07 3.06
CA PRO A 32 -11.52 -1.86 2.85
C PRO A 32 -12.84 -2.24 2.17
N GLU A 33 -13.93 -2.33 2.94
CA GLU A 33 -15.23 -2.82 2.43
C GLU A 33 -15.88 -1.85 1.44
N ASN A 34 -15.24 -0.73 1.08
CA ASN A 34 -15.74 0.21 0.07
C ASN A 34 -14.59 0.88 -0.70
N LEU A 35 -13.64 0.10 -1.24
CA LEU A 35 -12.62 0.67 -2.13
C LEU A 35 -13.29 1.14 -3.43
N THR A 36 -13.06 2.39 -3.80
CA THR A 36 -13.56 2.96 -5.06
C THR A 36 -12.43 3.50 -5.91
N PHE A 37 -12.62 3.46 -7.22
CA PHE A 37 -11.74 4.12 -8.19
C PHE A 37 -12.61 4.72 -9.30
N LEU A 38 -12.39 5.99 -9.64
CA LEU A 38 -13.26 6.77 -10.53
C LEU A 38 -14.74 6.68 -10.13
N GLU A 39 -14.99 6.81 -8.81
CA GLU A 39 -16.32 6.72 -8.19
C GLU A 39 -17.03 5.37 -8.33
N LYS A 40 -16.39 4.36 -8.93
CA LYS A 40 -16.92 3.00 -9.07
C LYS A 40 -16.39 2.11 -7.95
N PRO A 41 -17.24 1.30 -7.29
CA PRO A 41 -16.78 0.32 -6.32
C PRO A 41 -15.94 -0.76 -7.01
N LEU A 42 -14.88 -1.21 -6.33
CA LEU A 42 -14.02 -2.31 -6.75
C LEU A 42 -14.42 -3.60 -6.05
N THR A 43 -14.61 -4.65 -6.82
CA THR A 43 -14.84 -6.02 -6.32
C THR A 43 -13.53 -6.68 -5.89
N PRO A 44 -13.58 -7.69 -4.99
CA PRO A 44 -12.40 -8.50 -4.66
C PRO A 44 -11.75 -9.13 -5.90
N GLU A 45 -12.55 -9.54 -6.88
CA GLU A 45 -12.09 -10.13 -8.14
C GLU A 45 -11.32 -9.11 -8.99
N GLN A 46 -11.78 -7.85 -9.05
CA GLN A 46 -11.04 -6.78 -9.74
C GLN A 46 -9.73 -6.44 -9.04
N ILE A 47 -9.70 -6.45 -7.70
CA ILE A 47 -8.45 -6.23 -6.95
C ILE A 47 -7.46 -7.37 -7.20
N ALA A 48 -7.95 -8.62 -7.29
CA ALA A 48 -7.12 -9.78 -7.61
C ALA A 48 -6.55 -9.70 -9.04
N LEU A 49 -7.39 -9.38 -10.03
CA LEU A 49 -6.96 -9.13 -11.41
C LEU A 49 -5.89 -8.03 -11.45
N GLY A 50 -6.14 -6.91 -10.79
CA GLY A 50 -5.20 -5.79 -10.75
C GLY A 50 -3.85 -6.13 -10.15
N LYS A 51 -3.81 -7.09 -9.21
CA LYS A 51 -2.54 -7.60 -8.68
C LYS A 51 -1.78 -8.42 -9.71
N ASP A 52 -2.46 -9.28 -10.46
CA ASP A 52 -1.84 -10.10 -11.49
C ASP A 52 -1.29 -9.20 -12.62
N ASP A 53 -2.09 -8.23 -13.07
CA ASP A 53 -1.67 -7.23 -14.05
C ASP A 53 -0.51 -6.36 -13.53
N TYR A 54 -0.53 -5.96 -12.26
CA TYR A 54 0.59 -5.23 -11.65
C TYR A 54 1.90 -6.02 -11.72
N VAL A 55 1.86 -7.32 -11.43
CA VAL A 55 3.04 -8.19 -11.49
C VAL A 55 3.57 -8.30 -12.92
N GLU A 56 2.69 -8.44 -13.91
CA GLU A 56 3.06 -8.57 -15.32
C GLU A 56 3.62 -7.26 -15.89
N PHE A 57 2.95 -6.14 -15.65
CA PHE A 57 3.19 -4.89 -16.38
C PHE A 57 3.96 -3.83 -15.61
N CYS A 58 3.93 -3.85 -14.27
CA CYS A 58 4.43 -2.74 -13.46
C CYS A 58 5.64 -3.13 -12.59
N ALA A 59 5.66 -4.35 -12.08
CA ALA A 59 6.61 -4.79 -11.05
C ALA A 59 8.07 -4.81 -11.51
N SER A 60 8.34 -4.91 -12.82
CA SER A 60 9.71 -4.85 -13.36
C SER A 60 10.43 -3.54 -13.02
N CYS A 61 9.68 -2.44 -12.85
CA CYS A 61 10.20 -1.13 -12.50
C CYS A 61 9.78 -0.71 -11.09
N HIS A 62 8.52 -0.92 -10.72
CA HIS A 62 7.98 -0.49 -9.42
C HIS A 62 8.20 -1.51 -8.29
N GLY A 63 8.80 -2.66 -8.58
CA GLY A 63 9.08 -3.72 -7.61
C GLY A 63 7.85 -4.57 -7.31
N SER A 64 8.07 -5.86 -7.03
CA SER A 64 7.00 -6.82 -6.73
C SER A 64 6.26 -6.52 -5.43
N ASN A 65 6.87 -5.75 -4.52
CA ASN A 65 6.30 -5.32 -3.25
C ASN A 65 5.97 -3.82 -3.25
N LEU A 66 5.85 -3.19 -4.42
CA LEU A 66 5.54 -1.78 -4.58
C LEU A 66 6.63 -0.82 -4.04
N GLU A 67 7.85 -1.33 -3.84
CA GLU A 67 8.96 -0.61 -3.19
C GLU A 67 9.67 0.42 -4.09
N GLY A 68 9.39 0.38 -5.40
CA GLY A 68 10.01 1.25 -6.39
C GLY A 68 11.51 1.01 -6.56
N GLN A 69 12.14 1.90 -7.33
CA GLN A 69 13.58 1.89 -7.53
C GLN A 69 14.32 2.59 -6.37
N LYS A 70 15.55 2.15 -6.10
CA LYS A 70 16.41 2.81 -5.11
C LYS A 70 16.66 4.27 -5.50
N ASN A 71 16.71 5.15 -4.51
CA ASN A 71 16.94 6.58 -4.70
C ASN A 71 15.92 7.23 -5.66
N TRP A 72 14.67 6.78 -5.70
CA TRP A 72 13.64 7.25 -6.62
C TRP A 72 13.39 8.77 -6.62
N LYS A 73 13.80 9.48 -5.55
CA LYS A 73 13.72 10.95 -5.45
C LYS A 73 14.87 11.68 -6.17
N ARG A 74 15.85 10.97 -6.73
CA ARG A 74 17.00 11.54 -7.45
C ARG A 74 16.96 11.10 -8.90
N ARG A 75 17.13 12.07 -9.81
CA ARG A 75 17.23 11.79 -11.25
C ARG A 75 18.36 10.81 -11.57
N LEU A 76 18.12 9.97 -12.57
CA LEU A 76 19.12 9.12 -13.19
C LEU A 76 20.08 9.97 -14.04
N ASP A 77 21.17 9.37 -14.52
CA ASP A 77 22.12 10.02 -15.43
C ASP A 77 21.46 10.45 -16.75
N THR A 78 20.35 9.79 -17.13
CA THR A 78 19.49 10.17 -18.26
C THR A 78 18.72 11.46 -18.03
N GLY A 79 18.72 12.00 -16.80
CA GLY A 79 17.91 13.12 -16.37
C GLY A 79 16.46 12.75 -16.02
N ARG A 80 16.02 11.50 -16.23
CA ARG A 80 14.65 11.03 -15.91
C ARG A 80 14.53 10.62 -14.44
N MET A 81 13.30 10.53 -13.95
CA MET A 81 13.03 10.06 -12.59
C MET A 81 12.93 8.52 -12.57
N PRO A 82 13.52 7.84 -11.59
CA PRO A 82 13.30 6.41 -11.37
C PRO A 82 11.84 6.13 -11.00
N ALA A 83 11.41 4.87 -11.17
CA ALA A 83 10.06 4.46 -10.79
C ALA A 83 9.83 4.63 -9.27
N PRO A 84 8.81 5.41 -8.84
CA PRO A 84 8.54 5.62 -7.43
C PRO A 84 7.90 4.40 -6.76
N PRO A 85 8.02 4.24 -5.43
CA PRO A 85 7.23 3.30 -4.67
C PRO A 85 5.74 3.65 -4.77
N HIS A 86 4.93 2.60 -4.78
CA HIS A 86 3.48 2.69 -4.66
C HIS A 86 2.98 2.35 -3.25
N ASP A 87 3.87 1.90 -2.36
CA ASP A 87 3.61 1.74 -0.93
C ASP A 87 3.69 3.07 -0.14
N ALA A 88 3.60 2.98 1.20
CA ALA A 88 3.64 4.12 2.11
C ALA A 88 4.96 4.94 2.07
N SER A 89 6.03 4.41 1.48
CA SER A 89 7.29 5.16 1.29
C SER A 89 7.25 6.12 0.09
N GLY A 90 6.24 5.95 -0.77
CA GLY A 90 6.00 6.72 -1.98
C GLY A 90 5.12 7.95 -1.78
N HIS A 91 4.51 8.41 -2.88
CA HIS A 91 3.58 9.55 -2.87
C HIS A 91 2.43 9.40 -3.86
N THR A 92 2.20 8.19 -4.36
CA THR A 92 1.18 7.90 -5.39
C THR A 92 -0.22 8.32 -4.95
N TRP A 93 -0.55 8.12 -3.67
CA TRP A 93 -1.81 8.54 -3.04
C TRP A 93 -2.03 10.06 -3.00
N ARG A 94 -1.05 10.88 -3.42
CA ARG A 94 -1.21 12.33 -3.56
C ARG A 94 -1.70 12.78 -4.93
N HIS A 95 -2.12 11.84 -5.76
CA HIS A 95 -2.69 12.08 -7.07
C HIS A 95 -4.14 11.60 -7.10
N SER A 96 -5.01 12.34 -7.81
CA SER A 96 -6.41 11.93 -7.96
C SER A 96 -6.53 10.65 -8.78
N ASP A 97 -7.67 9.96 -8.69
CA ASP A 97 -7.98 8.81 -9.54
C ASP A 97 -7.83 9.17 -11.04
N GLN A 98 -8.26 10.38 -11.43
CA GLN A 98 -8.15 10.87 -12.81
C GLN A 98 -6.69 11.08 -13.24
N GLU A 99 -5.85 11.63 -12.38
CA GLU A 99 -4.41 11.77 -12.66
C GLU A 99 -3.75 10.43 -12.80
N LEU A 100 -4.01 9.51 -11.86
CA LEU A 100 -3.42 8.18 -11.87
C LEU A 100 -3.84 7.40 -13.12
N PHE A 101 -5.12 7.47 -13.48
CA PHE A 101 -5.63 6.86 -14.70
C PHE A 101 -4.99 7.47 -15.95
N ALA A 102 -4.95 8.81 -16.05
CA ALA A 102 -4.37 9.50 -17.20
C ALA A 102 -2.85 9.25 -17.34
N ILE A 103 -2.10 9.25 -16.23
CA ILE A 103 -0.67 8.93 -16.22
C ILE A 103 -0.44 7.50 -16.71
N THR A 104 -1.25 6.55 -16.26
CA THR A 104 -1.09 5.14 -16.64
C THR A 104 -1.47 4.92 -18.10
N LYS A 105 -2.64 5.44 -18.51
CA LYS A 105 -3.16 5.25 -19.86
C LYS A 105 -2.34 5.99 -20.91
N PHE A 106 -2.08 7.28 -20.70
CA PHE A 106 -1.53 8.19 -21.71
C PHE A 106 -0.08 8.62 -21.42
N GLY A 107 0.51 8.15 -20.32
CA GLY A 107 1.85 8.53 -19.88
C GLY A 107 1.88 9.83 -19.07
N VAL A 108 2.99 10.08 -18.37
CA VAL A 108 3.18 11.25 -17.49
C VAL A 108 2.99 12.58 -18.23
N GLY A 109 3.36 12.61 -19.52
CA GLY A 109 3.23 13.78 -20.40
C GLY A 109 1.79 14.30 -20.55
N ALA A 110 0.78 13.45 -20.34
CA ALA A 110 -0.63 13.83 -20.40
C ALA A 110 -1.07 14.72 -19.22
N VAL A 111 -0.35 14.65 -18.10
CA VAL A 111 -0.61 15.48 -16.91
C VAL A 111 0.43 16.60 -16.79
N VAL A 112 1.68 16.34 -17.17
CA VAL A 112 2.77 17.33 -17.14
C VAL A 112 3.35 17.50 -18.56
N PRO A 113 2.91 18.53 -19.30
CA PRO A 113 3.37 18.75 -20.67
C PRO A 113 4.89 18.82 -20.79
N GLY A 114 5.46 18.06 -21.73
CA GLY A 114 6.91 17.99 -21.96
C GLY A 114 7.69 17.14 -20.95
N TYR A 115 7.01 16.39 -20.08
CA TYR A 115 7.67 15.48 -19.14
C TYR A 115 8.13 14.19 -19.84
N GLU A 116 9.44 13.95 -19.80
CA GLU A 116 10.09 12.74 -20.30
C GLU A 116 10.15 11.67 -19.19
N SER A 117 9.51 10.51 -19.41
CA SER A 117 9.44 9.40 -18.47
C SER A 117 9.92 8.10 -19.10
N ASP A 118 10.49 7.20 -18.29
CA ASP A 118 10.78 5.81 -18.69
C ASP A 118 9.54 4.90 -18.53
N MET A 119 8.49 5.36 -17.84
CA MET A 119 7.21 4.66 -17.74
C MET A 119 6.44 4.79 -19.07
N PRO A 120 6.12 3.67 -19.74
CA PRO A 120 5.36 3.71 -20.99
C PRO A 120 3.89 4.10 -20.74
N ALA A 121 3.22 4.56 -21.79
CA ALA A 121 1.77 4.67 -21.83
C ALA A 121 1.15 3.29 -22.12
N PHE A 122 0.01 2.98 -21.50
CA PHE A 122 -0.63 1.66 -21.58
C PHE A 122 -1.92 1.62 -22.40
N GLU A 123 -2.33 2.71 -23.07
CA GLU A 123 -3.57 2.78 -23.86
C GLU A 123 -3.76 1.62 -24.86
N ASP A 124 -2.69 1.20 -25.54
CA ASP A 124 -2.73 0.11 -26.53
C ASP A 124 -2.37 -1.27 -25.94
N VAL A 125 -2.17 -1.35 -24.62
CA VAL A 125 -1.69 -2.55 -23.91
C VAL A 125 -2.72 -3.08 -22.92
N LEU A 126 -3.35 -2.20 -22.15
CA LEU A 126 -4.34 -2.52 -21.13
C LEU A 126 -5.68 -1.84 -21.43
N SER A 127 -6.78 -2.54 -21.16
CA SER A 127 -8.12 -1.95 -21.19
C SER A 127 -8.30 -0.95 -20.03
N ASP A 128 -9.31 -0.09 -20.13
CA ASP A 128 -9.65 0.85 -19.06
C ASP A 128 -9.97 0.12 -17.75
N GLU A 129 -10.66 -1.02 -17.84
CA GLU A 129 -10.97 -1.88 -16.71
C GLU A 129 -9.73 -2.51 -16.07
N GLU A 130 -8.75 -2.94 -16.88
CA GLU A 130 -7.47 -3.47 -16.40
C GLU A 130 -6.63 -2.36 -15.73
N ILE A 131 -6.59 -1.16 -16.30
CA ILE A 131 -5.94 0.01 -15.67
C ILE A 131 -6.60 0.35 -14.33
N ILE A 132 -7.94 0.38 -14.29
CA ILE A 132 -8.70 0.60 -13.05
C ILE A 132 -8.40 -0.51 -12.03
N ALA A 133 -8.30 -1.77 -12.47
CA ALA A 133 -7.99 -2.90 -11.61
C ALA A 133 -6.59 -2.75 -10.98
N VAL A 134 -5.55 -2.47 -11.78
CA VAL A 134 -4.17 -2.26 -11.31
C VAL A 134 -4.10 -1.11 -10.30
N LEU A 135 -4.71 0.03 -10.63
CA LEU A 135 -4.72 1.19 -9.73
C LEU A 135 -5.54 0.92 -8.46
N GLY A 136 -6.59 0.10 -8.56
CA GLY A 136 -7.34 -0.43 -7.44
C GLY A 136 -6.50 -1.31 -6.52
N TYR A 137 -5.70 -2.21 -7.08
CA TYR A 137 -4.74 -3.02 -6.31
C TYR A 137 -3.72 -2.14 -5.58
N ILE A 138 -3.12 -1.15 -6.26
CA ILE A 138 -2.20 -0.20 -5.65
C ILE A 138 -2.89 0.56 -4.50
N LYS A 139 -4.12 1.05 -4.70
CA LYS A 139 -4.90 1.75 -3.68
C LYS A 139 -5.26 0.86 -2.48
N SER A 140 -5.36 -0.45 -2.69
CA SER A 140 -5.70 -1.41 -1.63
C SER A 140 -4.61 -1.59 -0.57
N VAL A 141 -3.34 -1.29 -0.91
CA VAL A 141 -2.21 -1.43 0.03
C VAL A 141 -1.95 -0.18 0.88
N TRP A 142 -2.61 0.94 0.58
CA TRP A 142 -2.48 2.17 1.34
C TRP A 142 -3.14 2.06 2.73
N SER A 143 -2.74 2.92 3.65
CA SER A 143 -3.44 3.11 4.91
C SER A 143 -4.81 3.79 4.72
N ASP A 144 -5.67 3.73 5.74
CA ASP A 144 -6.94 4.46 5.73
C ASP A 144 -6.74 5.97 5.56
N GLU A 145 -5.72 6.54 6.22
CA GLU A 145 -5.40 7.98 6.13
C GLU A 145 -4.97 8.37 4.71
N GLU A 146 -4.14 7.57 4.05
CA GLU A 146 -3.72 7.80 2.66
C GLU A 146 -4.90 7.69 1.69
N ARG A 147 -5.79 6.70 1.88
CA ARG A 147 -7.02 6.56 1.08
C ARG A 147 -7.97 7.74 1.29
N GLU A 148 -8.13 8.22 2.52
CA GLU A 148 -8.97 9.37 2.83
C GLU A 148 -8.40 10.65 2.23
N PHE A 149 -7.08 10.86 2.32
CA PHE A 149 -6.41 11.99 1.68
C PHE A 149 -6.67 11.98 0.17
N GLN A 150 -6.47 10.83 -0.46
CA GLN A 150 -6.65 10.66 -1.89
C GLN A 150 -8.11 10.86 -2.32
N HIS A 151 -9.07 10.33 -1.56
CA HIS A 151 -10.50 10.55 -1.78
C HIS A 151 -10.84 12.05 -1.79
N ASN A 152 -10.27 12.81 -0.85
CA ASN A 152 -10.45 14.26 -0.78
C ASN A 152 -9.82 15.02 -1.96
N LEU A 153 -8.82 14.46 -2.65
CA LEU A 153 -8.30 15.01 -3.90
C LEU A 153 -9.28 14.80 -5.05
N ASN A 154 -9.91 13.63 -5.14
CA ASN A 154 -10.89 13.31 -6.18
C ASN A 154 -12.05 14.32 -6.18
N LEU A 155 -12.53 14.71 -4.99
CA LEU A 155 -13.61 15.70 -4.83
C LEU A 155 -13.24 17.11 -5.32
N LYS A 156 -11.93 17.44 -5.33
CA LYS A 156 -11.40 18.73 -5.76
C LYS A 156 -11.00 18.73 -7.23
N ASP A 157 -10.82 17.54 -7.81
CA ASP A 157 -10.43 17.40 -9.20
C ASP A 157 -11.62 17.64 -10.12
N GLY A 158 -11.69 18.86 -10.66
CA GLY A 158 -12.75 19.29 -11.57
C GLY A 158 -12.74 18.59 -12.94
N ARG A 159 -11.76 17.73 -13.24
CA ARG A 159 -11.73 16.91 -14.46
C ARG A 159 -12.84 15.85 -14.51
N ALA A 160 -13.57 15.67 -13.40
CA ALA A 160 -14.73 14.78 -13.30
C ALA A 160 -16.08 15.44 -13.61
N ARG A 161 -16.13 16.65 -14.21
CA ARG A 161 -17.37 17.30 -14.65
C ARG A 161 -17.48 17.41 -16.17
#